data_AF-A0A8T3RGX6-F1
#
_entry.id   AF-A0A8T3RGX6-F1
#
_cell.length_a   1.000
_cell.length_b   1.000
_cell.length_c   1.000
_cell.angle_alpha   90.00
_cell.angle_beta   90.00
_cell.angle_gamma   90.00
#
_symmetry.space_group_name_H-M   'P 1'
#
loop_
_entity.id
_entity.type
_entity.pdbx_description
1 polymer ?
#
loop_
_entity_poly.entity_id
_entity_poly.type
_entity_poly.pdbx_seq_one_letter_code
_entity_poly.pdbx_strand_id
1 'polypeptide(L)'
;MEWVLITSIPLRRFNAENVPVGIASGTLIDYGERRFLLSVRHAVDRGADGWVVDLGYEPGKGTAIYRPRSFNYVAEMVRGSGALREIDFCYTEVARDLVSTYQNVTPHGISNECPRHVFQPDLTAVPDPNGIFAFSGQVKPELHGSDALATEMNVYP
;
A
#
# COMPACT_ATOMS: atom_id res chain seq x y z
N MET A 1 -13.78 13.06 5.45
CA MET A 1 -13.05 11.80 5.18
C MET A 1 -11.82 12.00 4.29
N GLU A 2 -11.53 13.20 3.78
CA GLU A 2 -10.37 13.44 2.89
C GLU A 2 -9.03 13.02 3.49
N TRP A 3 -8.87 13.11 4.82
CA TRP A 3 -7.65 12.64 5.49
C TRP A 3 -7.37 11.14 5.29
N VAL A 4 -8.40 10.31 5.05
CA VAL A 4 -8.23 8.87 4.79
C VAL A 4 -7.53 8.63 3.45
N LEU A 5 -7.62 9.57 2.51
CA LEU A 5 -6.99 9.45 1.19
C LEU A 5 -5.47 9.45 1.25
N ILE A 6 -4.90 10.04 2.31
CA ILE A 6 -3.44 10.16 2.48
C ILE A 6 -2.86 9.02 3.33
N THR A 7 -3.68 8.15 3.93
CA THR A 7 -3.20 7.08 4.83
C THR A 7 -2.85 5.79 4.11
N SER A 8 -3.39 5.59 2.91
CA SER A 8 -3.16 4.44 2.06
C SER A 8 -2.14 4.76 0.99
N ILE A 9 -1.30 3.82 0.59
CA ILE A 9 -0.28 3.96 -0.46
C ILE A 9 -0.55 2.91 -1.54
N PRO A 10 -0.69 3.31 -2.82
CA PRO A 10 -0.90 2.34 -3.88
C PRO A 10 0.29 1.39 -4.02
N LEU A 11 -0.03 0.11 -4.13
CA LEU A 11 0.91 -0.92 -4.53
C LEU A 11 0.49 -1.43 -5.91
N ARG A 12 1.46 -1.63 -6.79
CA ARG A 12 1.26 -2.20 -8.12
C ARG A 12 2.13 -3.44 -8.28
N ARG A 13 1.59 -4.48 -8.90
CA ARG A 13 2.36 -5.64 -9.32
C ARG A 13 2.60 -5.57 -10.81
N PHE A 14 3.86 -5.63 -11.22
CA PHE A 14 4.24 -5.73 -12.62
C PHE A 14 4.72 -7.14 -12.94
N ASN A 15 4.38 -7.64 -14.13
CA ASN A 15 4.94 -8.89 -14.65
C ASN A 15 6.34 -8.63 -15.29
N ALA A 16 6.92 -9.67 -15.89
CA ALA A 16 8.24 -9.61 -16.52
C ALA A 16 8.30 -8.61 -17.69
N GLU A 17 7.17 -8.35 -18.35
CA GLU A 17 7.02 -7.40 -19.45
C GLU A 17 6.75 -5.96 -18.96
N ASN A 18 6.82 -5.70 -17.65
CA ASN A 18 6.46 -4.42 -17.02
C ASN A 18 5.01 -3.98 -17.26
N VAL A 19 4.10 -4.93 -17.47
CA VAL A 19 2.65 -4.68 -17.52
C VAL A 19 2.07 -4.80 -16.10
N PRO A 20 1.24 -3.85 -15.64
CA PRO A 20 0.60 -3.96 -14.34
C PRO A 20 -0.45 -5.09 -14.37
N VAL A 21 -0.28 -6.07 -13.49
CA VAL A 21 -1.10 -7.28 -13.38
C VAL A 21 -1.76 -7.45 -12.01
N GLY A 22 -1.51 -6.53 -11.09
CA GLY A 22 -2.10 -6.56 -9.75
C GLY A 22 -2.07 -5.20 -9.08
N ILE A 23 -3.03 -4.98 -8.18
CA ILE A 23 -3.13 -3.77 -7.38
C ILE A 23 -3.36 -4.16 -5.92
N ALA A 24 -2.77 -3.39 -5.01
CA ALA A 24 -3.02 -3.50 -3.59
C ALA A 24 -2.86 -2.12 -2.95
N SER A 25 -2.99 -2.07 -1.63
CA SER A 25 -2.80 -0.86 -0.85
C SER A 25 -1.97 -1.19 0.37
N GLY A 26 -1.10 -0.27 0.76
CA GLY A 26 -0.32 -0.39 1.97
C GLY A 26 -0.35 0.89 2.80
N THR A 27 0.35 0.88 3.93
CA THR A 27 0.54 2.08 4.74
C THR A 27 1.95 2.10 5.34
N LEU A 28 2.49 3.29 5.56
CA LEU A 28 3.80 3.44 6.19
C LEU A 28 3.64 3.66 7.68
N ILE A 29 4.46 2.94 8.45
CA ILE A 29 4.61 3.16 9.88
C ILE A 29 6.08 3.42 10.20
N ASP A 30 6.34 4.36 11.09
CA ASP A 30 7.61 4.48 11.79
C ASP A 30 7.46 3.87 13.18
N TYR A 31 8.35 2.94 13.52
CA TYR A 31 8.42 2.34 14.84
C TYR A 31 9.88 2.18 15.26
N GLY A 32 10.24 2.83 16.37
CA GLY A 32 11.65 3.07 16.71
C GLY A 32 12.37 3.87 15.61
N GLU A 33 13.57 3.44 15.23
CA GLU A 33 14.39 4.10 14.19
C GLU A 33 14.19 3.50 12.79
N ARG A 34 13.09 2.76 12.57
CA ARG A 34 12.82 2.01 11.33
C ARG A 34 11.47 2.37 10.73
N ARG A 35 11.38 2.22 9.41
CA ARG A 35 10.14 2.41 8.65
C ARG A 35 9.68 1.09 8.04
N PHE A 36 8.40 0.80 8.16
CA PHE A 36 7.78 -0.39 7.60
C PHE A 36 6.62 -0.02 6.68
N LEU A 37 6.52 -0.72 5.55
CA LEU A 37 5.33 -0.76 4.73
C LEU A 37 4.50 -1.97 5.16
N LEU A 38 3.26 -1.72 5.56
CA LEU A 38 2.28 -2.74 5.92
C LEU A 38 1.29 -2.94 4.77
N SER A 39 0.82 -4.17 4.56
CA SER A 39 -0.22 -4.49 3.58
C SER A 39 -0.98 -5.76 4.01
N VAL A 40 -2.06 -6.08 3.31
CA VAL A 40 -2.81 -7.33 3.47
C VAL A 40 -2.17 -8.46 2.67
N ARG A 41 -2.15 -9.67 3.26
CA ARG A 41 -1.49 -10.82 2.66
C ARG A 41 -2.23 -11.31 1.43
N HIS A 42 -3.56 -11.36 1.46
CA HIS A 42 -4.35 -11.89 0.35
C HIS A 42 -4.11 -11.13 -0.97
N ALA A 43 -3.74 -9.85 -0.88
CA ALA A 43 -3.39 -9.05 -2.05
C ALA A 43 -1.92 -9.27 -2.46
N VAL A 44 -1.00 -9.29 -1.48
CA VAL A 44 0.45 -9.45 -1.69
C VAL A 44 0.86 -10.89 -1.34
N ASP A 45 0.41 -11.86 -2.14
CA ASP A 45 0.54 -13.28 -1.82
C ASP A 45 2.00 -13.78 -1.78
N ARG A 46 2.24 -14.88 -1.06
CA ARG A 46 3.56 -15.51 -0.96
C ARG A 46 4.03 -15.99 -2.32
N GLY A 47 5.25 -15.60 -2.69
CA GLY A 47 5.83 -15.93 -3.99
C GLY A 47 5.37 -15.02 -5.12
N ALA A 48 4.45 -14.07 -4.87
CA ALA A 48 4.20 -12.99 -5.80
C ALA A 48 5.40 -12.01 -5.79
N ASP A 49 6.02 -11.86 -6.96
CA ASP A 49 7.08 -10.92 -7.23
C ASP A 49 6.56 -9.70 -8.01
N GLY A 50 7.44 -8.72 -8.24
CA GLY A 50 7.13 -7.55 -9.05
C GLY A 50 6.25 -6.51 -8.36
N TRP A 51 6.02 -6.63 -7.04
CA TRP A 51 5.34 -5.60 -6.25
C TRP A 51 6.20 -4.35 -6.08
N VAL A 52 5.59 -3.19 -6.30
CA VAL A 52 6.22 -1.88 -6.18
C VAL A 52 5.28 -0.92 -5.45
N VAL A 53 5.86 0.07 -4.79
CA VAL A 53 5.17 1.19 -4.14
C VAL A 53 5.14 2.36 -5.11
N ASP A 54 3.97 2.96 -5.28
CA ASP A 54 3.82 4.22 -6.01
C ASP A 54 4.27 5.40 -5.13
N LEU A 55 5.28 6.14 -5.59
CA LEU A 55 5.84 7.29 -4.86
C LEU A 55 5.23 8.62 -5.31
N GLY A 56 4.58 8.64 -6.47
CA GLY A 56 4.06 9.84 -7.10
C GLY A 56 4.35 9.89 -8.60
N TYR A 57 3.44 10.51 -9.34
CA TYR A 57 3.55 10.79 -10.76
C TYR A 57 4.29 12.10 -11.01
N GLU A 58 5.28 12.03 -11.91
CA GLU A 58 6.03 13.17 -12.43
C GLU A 58 5.63 13.43 -13.89
N PRO A 59 5.07 14.62 -14.23
CA PRO A 59 4.70 14.96 -15.59
C PRO A 59 5.86 14.76 -16.58
N GLY A 60 5.59 14.02 -17.66
CA GLY A 60 6.56 13.72 -18.72
C GLY A 60 7.60 12.64 -18.38
N LYS A 61 7.61 12.12 -17.15
CA LYS A 61 8.51 11.03 -16.73
C LYS A 61 7.77 9.77 -16.30
N GLY A 62 6.48 9.89 -15.95
CA GLY A 62 5.68 8.78 -15.46
C GLY A 62 5.71 8.69 -13.93
N THR A 63 5.33 7.52 -13.43
CA THR A 63 5.21 7.28 -11.99
C THR A 63 6.53 6.78 -11.40
N ALA A 64 7.05 7.51 -10.41
CA ALA A 64 8.19 7.07 -9.61
C ALA A 64 7.77 5.88 -8.73
N ILE A 65 8.58 4.82 -8.74
CA ILE A 65 8.29 3.58 -8.02
C ILE A 65 9.45 3.15 -7.13
N TYR A 66 9.11 2.58 -5.98
CA TYR A 66 10.06 1.87 -5.11
C TYR A 66 9.78 0.38 -5.15
N ARG A 67 10.81 -0.46 -5.27
CA ARG A 67 10.69 -1.93 -5.24
C ARG A 67 11.11 -2.46 -3.87
N PRO A 68 10.18 -2.89 -3.01
CA PRO A 68 10.54 -3.62 -1.80
C PRO A 68 11.22 -4.94 -2.17
N ARG A 69 12.21 -5.34 -1.38
CA ARG A 69 12.97 -6.58 -1.63
C ARG A 69 12.10 -7.83 -1.48
N SER A 70 11.30 -7.87 -0.43
CA SER A 70 10.43 -9.01 -0.09
C SER A 70 9.47 -8.61 1.03
N PHE A 71 8.32 -9.28 1.12
CA PHE A 71 7.40 -9.16 2.25
C PHE A 71 7.60 -10.31 3.23
N ASN A 72 7.46 -9.98 4.52
CA ASN A 72 7.33 -10.92 5.62
C ASN A 72 5.85 -11.19 5.88
N TYR A 73 5.55 -12.39 6.35
CA TYR A 73 4.19 -12.89 6.57
C TYR A 73 4.03 -13.37 7.99
N VAL A 74 2.86 -13.17 8.57
CA VAL A 74 2.58 -13.53 9.96
C VAL A 74 1.60 -14.70 10.01
N ALA A 75 1.85 -15.63 10.94
CA ALA A 75 0.96 -16.72 11.27
C ALA A 75 1.01 -16.96 12.78
N GLU A 76 -0.10 -17.42 13.35
CA GLU A 76 -0.18 -17.86 14.73
C GLU A 76 -0.26 -19.38 14.81
N MET A 77 0.31 -19.94 15.87
CA MET A 77 0.26 -21.37 16.12
C MET A 77 -0.21 -21.61 17.55
N VAL A 78 -1.24 -22.45 17.71
CA VAL A 78 -1.65 -22.91 19.04
C VAL A 78 -0.69 -24.00 19.49
N ARG A 79 -0.03 -23.77 20.62
CA ARG A 79 0.98 -24.71 21.15
C ARG A 79 0.36 -26.08 21.39
N GLY A 80 0.95 -27.12 20.79
CA GLY A 80 0.54 -28.51 20.97
C GLY A 80 -0.60 -29.00 20.05
N SER A 81 -1.30 -28.12 19.33
CA SER A 81 -2.34 -28.55 18.38
C SER A 81 -1.79 -28.91 17.00
N GLY A 82 -0.59 -28.42 16.65
CA GLY A 82 -0.07 -28.49 15.28
C GLY A 82 -0.78 -27.56 14.29
N ALA A 83 -1.82 -26.84 14.72
CA ALA A 83 -2.60 -25.95 13.87
C ALA A 83 -1.92 -24.59 13.72
N LEU A 84 -1.71 -24.18 12.46
CA LEU A 84 -1.20 -22.88 12.06
C LEU A 84 -2.33 -22.08 11.42
N ARG A 85 -2.62 -20.89 11.93
CA ARG A 85 -3.55 -19.93 11.31
C ARG A 85 -2.75 -18.79 10.71
N GLU A 86 -2.90 -18.58 9.42
CA GLU A 86 -2.27 -17.45 8.74
C GLU A 86 -3.02 -16.16 9.06
N ILE A 87 -2.27 -15.11 9.37
CA ILE A 87 -2.83 -13.77 9.58
C ILE A 87 -2.82 -13.07 8.22
N ASP A 88 -3.93 -12.42 7.88
CA ASP A 88 -4.05 -11.65 6.64
C ASP A 88 -3.31 -10.32 6.71
N PHE A 89 -2.00 -10.42 6.87
CA PHE A 89 -1.09 -9.32 7.13
C PHE A 89 0.29 -9.66 6.61
N CYS A 90 0.91 -8.69 5.96
CA CYS A 90 2.29 -8.76 5.53
C CYS A 90 2.96 -7.40 5.69
N TYR A 91 4.29 -7.41 5.79
CA TYR A 91 5.05 -6.19 5.99
C TYR A 91 6.45 -6.29 5.41
N THR A 92 7.07 -5.16 5.13
CA THR A 92 8.46 -5.09 4.70
C THR A 92 9.13 -3.86 5.27
N GLU A 93 10.39 -3.99 5.68
CA GLU A 93 11.20 -2.85 6.09
C GLU A 93 11.60 -2.06 4.83
N VAL A 94 11.46 -0.74 4.89
CA VAL A 94 11.80 0.17 3.79
C VAL A 94 12.73 1.27 4.28
N ALA A 95 13.33 2.00 3.35
CA ALA A 95 14.20 3.12 3.70
C ALA A 95 13.44 4.15 4.56
N ARG A 96 14.10 4.67 5.60
CA ARG A 96 13.48 5.60 6.56
C ARG A 96 13.05 6.92 5.92
N ASP A 97 13.73 7.32 4.85
CA ASP A 97 13.45 8.50 4.05
C ASP A 97 12.53 8.20 2.86
N LEU A 98 11.93 7.01 2.77
CA LEU A 98 10.95 6.70 1.72
C LEU A 98 9.72 7.60 1.87
N VAL A 99 9.51 8.49 0.91
CA VAL A 99 8.34 9.37 0.83
C VAL A 99 7.46 8.93 -0.34
N SER A 100 6.15 8.88 -0.10
CA SER A 100 5.13 8.74 -1.15
C SER A 100 4.20 9.94 -1.10
N THR A 101 3.72 10.36 -2.27
CA THR A 101 2.88 11.54 -2.44
C THR A 101 1.47 11.10 -2.84
N TYR A 102 0.46 11.63 -2.15
CA TYR A 102 -0.90 11.59 -2.64
C TYR A 102 -1.07 12.66 -3.70
N GLN A 103 -1.64 12.26 -4.84
CA GLN A 103 -1.96 13.14 -5.95
C GLN A 103 -3.32 12.74 -6.50
N ASN A 104 -4.19 13.71 -6.72
CA ASN A 104 -5.39 13.52 -7.51
C ASN A 104 -5.07 13.78 -8.99
N VAL A 105 -4.72 12.71 -9.69
CA VAL A 105 -4.31 12.74 -11.10
C VAL A 105 -5.54 12.53 -12.00
N THR A 106 -5.77 13.47 -12.90
CA THR A 106 -6.84 13.41 -13.91
C THR A 106 -6.27 13.71 -15.30
N PRO A 107 -7.02 13.48 -16.39
CA PRO A 107 -6.61 13.94 -17.72
C PRO A 107 -6.38 15.46 -17.82
N HIS A 108 -6.96 16.25 -16.90
CA HIS A 108 -6.76 17.70 -16.85
C HIS A 108 -5.50 18.13 -16.07
N GLY A 109 -4.78 17.17 -15.47
CA GLY A 109 -3.57 17.40 -14.71
C GLY A 109 -3.65 16.87 -13.27
N ILE A 110 -2.65 17.27 -12.49
CA ILE A 110 -2.49 16.90 -11.08
C ILE A 110 -3.13 18.00 -10.22
N SER A 111 -3.93 17.58 -9.24
CA SER A 111 -4.49 18.45 -8.20
C SER A 111 -4.29 17.79 -6.84
N ASN A 112 -4.43 18.56 -5.75
CA ASN A 112 -4.36 18.06 -4.37
C ASN A 112 -3.14 17.17 -4.12
N GLU A 113 -1.97 17.80 -4.10
CA GLU A 113 -0.71 17.14 -3.83
C GLU A 113 -0.31 17.30 -2.37
N CYS A 114 -0.05 16.19 -1.68
CA CYS A 114 0.49 16.21 -0.33
C CYS A 114 1.22 14.90 0.02
N PRO A 115 2.18 14.93 0.95
CA PRO A 115 2.81 13.71 1.43
C PRO A 115 1.78 12.75 2.03
N ARG A 116 1.91 11.46 1.72
CA ARG A 116 1.14 10.42 2.40
C ARG A 116 1.56 10.34 3.86
N HIS A 117 0.59 10.06 4.72
CA HIS A 117 0.81 9.98 6.15
C HIS A 117 1.69 8.78 6.49
N VAL A 118 2.64 8.99 7.40
CA VAL A 118 3.42 7.94 8.05
C VAL A 118 2.96 7.87 9.49
N PHE A 119 2.36 6.75 9.87
CA PHE A 119 1.87 6.56 11.23
C PHE A 119 3.03 6.32 12.19
N GLN A 120 2.89 6.80 13.43
CA GLN A 120 3.88 6.61 14.49
C GLN A 120 3.22 5.97 15.71
N PRO A 121 2.80 4.69 15.63
CA PRO A 121 2.07 4.05 16.70
C PRO A 121 2.99 3.78 17.90
N ASP A 122 2.48 3.98 19.11
CA ASP A 122 3.15 3.54 20.35
C ASP A 122 2.88 2.05 20.68
N LEU A 123 2.06 1.38 19.86
CA LEU A 123 1.57 0.01 20.02
C LEU A 123 0.83 -0.26 21.35
N THR A 124 0.31 0.79 22.00
CA THR A 124 -0.49 0.68 23.23
C THR A 124 -1.99 0.79 22.95
N ALA A 125 -2.37 1.28 21.76
CA ALA A 125 -3.76 1.44 21.37
C ALA A 125 -4.48 0.09 21.32
N VAL A 126 -5.64 0.04 21.98
CA VAL A 126 -6.60 -1.07 21.89
C VAL A 126 -7.71 -0.65 20.93
N PRO A 127 -8.10 -1.49 19.95
CA PRO A 127 -9.21 -1.16 19.05
C PRO A 127 -10.49 -0.85 19.83
N ASP A 128 -11.10 0.31 19.58
CA ASP A 128 -12.43 0.64 20.11
C ASP A 128 -13.48 -0.08 19.26
N PRO A 129 -14.30 -0.99 19.82
CA PRO A 129 -15.36 -1.67 19.08
C PRO A 129 -16.44 -0.72 18.55
N ASN A 130 -16.55 0.50 19.08
CA ASN A 130 -17.43 1.55 18.55
C ASN A 130 -16.69 2.58 17.69
N GLY A 131 -15.38 2.38 17.49
CA GLY A 131 -14.57 3.24 16.65
C GLY A 131 -14.98 3.14 15.19
N ILE A 132 -14.94 4.28 14.48
CA ILE A 132 -15.11 4.30 13.03
C ILE A 132 -13.72 4.07 12.43
N PHE A 133 -13.57 2.99 11.68
CA PHE A 133 -12.37 2.67 10.92
C PHE A 133 -12.60 3.02 9.46
N ALA A 134 -11.60 3.53 8.77
CA ALA A 134 -11.73 3.80 7.35
C ALA A 134 -10.44 3.47 6.63
N PHE A 135 -10.58 3.03 5.39
CA PHE A 135 -9.46 2.86 4.48
C PHE A 135 -9.78 3.47 3.12
N SER A 136 -8.74 3.95 2.44
CA SER A 136 -8.84 4.37 1.05
C SER A 136 -8.01 3.45 0.18
N GLY A 137 -8.38 3.34 -1.09
CA GLY A 137 -7.65 2.51 -2.02
C GLY A 137 -8.07 2.78 -3.45
N GLN A 138 -7.17 2.44 -4.36
CA GLN A 138 -7.46 2.43 -5.78
C GLN A 138 -8.16 1.14 -6.16
N VAL A 139 -9.26 1.27 -6.89
CA VAL A 139 -10.13 0.18 -7.34
C VAL A 139 -10.38 0.29 -8.85
N LYS A 140 -11.00 -0.73 -9.42
CA LYS A 140 -11.39 -0.81 -10.85
C LYS A 140 -10.24 -0.39 -11.79
N PRO A 141 -9.15 -1.15 -11.83
CA PRO A 141 -8.06 -0.87 -12.74
C PRO A 141 -8.50 -1.04 -14.19
N GLU A 142 -8.18 -0.06 -15.03
CA GLU A 142 -8.40 -0.08 -16.47
C GLU A 142 -7.11 0.30 -17.21
N LEU A 143 -6.71 -0.53 -18.17
CA LEU A 143 -5.56 -0.24 -19.01
C LEU A 143 -6.00 0.53 -20.26
N HIS A 144 -5.41 1.72 -20.44
CA HIS A 144 -5.57 2.53 -21.64
C HIS A 144 -4.27 2.47 -22.44
N GLY A 145 -4.23 1.65 -23.49
CA GLY A 145 -3.00 1.43 -24.25
C GLY A 145 -1.97 0.61 -23.47
N SER A 146 -0.68 0.82 -23.75
CA SER A 146 0.43 0.06 -23.16
C SER A 146 1.05 0.70 -21.93
N ASP A 147 0.73 1.96 -21.65
CA ASP A 147 1.49 2.82 -20.73
C ASP A 147 0.63 3.61 -19.74
N ALA A 148 -0.70 3.56 -19.84
CA ALA A 148 -1.60 4.22 -18.91
C ALA A 148 -2.50 3.23 -18.16
N LEU A 149 -2.47 3.30 -16.83
CA LEU A 149 -3.36 2.58 -15.93
C LEU A 149 -4.26 3.60 -15.21
N ALA A 150 -5.55 3.57 -15.51
CA ALA A 150 -6.56 4.33 -14.77
C ALA A 150 -7.08 3.50 -13.59
N THR A 151 -7.38 4.18 -12.49
CA THR A 151 -8.06 3.59 -11.33
C THR A 151 -8.98 4.62 -10.69
N GLU A 152 -10.04 4.17 -10.05
CA GLU A 152 -10.87 5.01 -9.20
C GLU A 152 -10.33 5.00 -7.78
N MET A 153 -10.23 6.16 -7.13
CA MET A 153 -9.95 6.24 -5.69
C MET A 153 -11.25 6.14 -4.91
N ASN A 154 -11.35 5.20 -3.96
CA ASN A 154 -12.53 5.04 -3.12
C ASN A 154 -12.18 5.05 -1.64
N VAL A 155 -13.13 5.47 -0.80
CA VAL A 155 -13.03 5.45 0.67
C VAL A 155 -14.12 4.55 1.24
N TYR A 156 -13.73 3.61 2.08
CA TYR A 156 -14.62 2.68 2.75
C TYR A 156 -14.60 2.98 4.26
N PRO A 157 -15.76 3.26 4.88
CA PRO A 157 -15.91 3.41 6.32
C PRO A 157 -16.11 2.06 7.04
#